data_AF-A0A520BQD8-F1
#
_entry.id   AF-A0A520BQD8-F1
#
_cell.length_a   1.000
_cell.length_b   1.000
_cell.length_c   1.000
_cell.angle_alpha   90.00
_cell.angle_beta   90.00
_cell.angle_gamma   90.00
#
_symmetry.space_group_name_H-M   'P 1'
#
loop_
_entity.id
_entity.type
_entity.pdbx_description
1 polymer ?
#
loop_
_entity_poly.entity_id
_entity_poly.type
_entity_poly.pdbx_seq_one_letter_code
_entity_poly.pdbx_strand_id
1 'polypeptide(L)'
;MLNKPLHQMQPAELGRFLAWQQLDQPDLRRRIATLARKNIGQPYELYLLGEFPYETFDAQPLFNLAKSDCVVFAEHIYAMALSASWEEFFWMLQRIRYRDGVIGVASRNHYTEADWNIANQWLVRDVTGALGAPTQAYRQRIDRRAFLQMQFKIVRDIPVQQFEDVYIAKQDVAAIEAQLQAGDFVNVISGRDGGYWASHVGLIVIGSDGQRHILHSAEPQVREETLQGFIARLTERDARQAGQNKAALAGFKFLRLNDAPQVPPMAPQPRPARPAALAG
;
A
#
# COMPACT_ATOMS: atom_id res chain seq x y z
N MET A 1 -14.62 -22.55 6.85
CA MET A 1 -14.07 -21.38 6.13
C MET A 1 -14.03 -20.13 7.01
N LEU A 2 -15.11 -19.79 7.74
CA LEU A 2 -15.19 -18.56 8.55
C LEU A 2 -14.07 -18.37 9.59
N ASN A 3 -13.61 -19.45 10.22
CA ASN A 3 -12.53 -19.37 11.22
C ASN A 3 -11.12 -19.49 10.64
N LYS A 4 -10.97 -19.87 9.36
CA LYS A 4 -9.67 -20.03 8.71
C LYS A 4 -9.07 -18.65 8.42
N PRO A 5 -7.83 -18.33 8.83
CA PRO A 5 -7.19 -17.06 8.47
C PRO A 5 -7.10 -16.91 6.94
N LEU A 6 -7.25 -15.69 6.42
CA LEU A 6 -7.24 -15.44 4.97
C LEU A 6 -5.90 -15.86 4.35
N HIS A 7 -4.79 -15.63 5.06
CA HIS A 7 -3.45 -16.00 4.62
C HIS A 7 -3.18 -17.51 4.56
N GLN A 8 -4.14 -18.34 4.94
CA GLN A 8 -4.06 -19.79 4.82
C GLN A 8 -5.02 -20.34 3.75
N MET A 9 -5.87 -19.47 3.17
CA MET A 9 -6.84 -19.88 2.16
C MET A 9 -6.17 -20.12 0.81
N GLN A 10 -6.72 -21.08 0.07
CA GLN A 10 -6.46 -21.26 -1.36
C GLN A 10 -7.38 -20.34 -2.19
N PRO A 11 -7.04 -20.04 -3.46
CA PRO A 11 -7.83 -19.18 -4.34
C PRO A 11 -9.34 -19.46 -4.34
N ALA A 12 -9.74 -20.73 -4.50
CA ALA A 12 -11.14 -21.12 -4.51
C ALA A 12 -11.84 -20.94 -3.15
N GLU A 13 -11.12 -21.07 -2.04
CA GLU A 13 -11.66 -20.79 -0.70
C GLU A 13 -11.86 -19.30 -0.48
N LEU A 14 -10.87 -18.48 -0.89
CA LEU A 14 -10.96 -17.04 -0.82
C LEU A 14 -12.15 -16.53 -1.63
N GLY A 15 -12.30 -16.96 -2.89
CA GLY A 15 -13.42 -16.54 -3.74
C GLY A 15 -14.79 -16.79 -3.09
N ARG A 16 -15.00 -17.99 -2.52
CA ARG A 16 -16.24 -18.30 -1.77
C ARG A 16 -16.40 -17.44 -0.51
N PHE A 17 -15.30 -17.18 0.20
CA PHE A 17 -15.34 -16.34 1.39
C PHE A 17 -15.72 -14.90 1.05
N LEU A 18 -15.16 -14.31 -0.02
CA LEU A 18 -15.47 -12.94 -0.44
C LEU A 18 -16.93 -12.79 -0.88
N ALA A 19 -17.47 -13.78 -1.60
CA ALA A 19 -18.89 -13.80 -1.97
C ALA A 19 -19.81 -13.72 -0.74
N TRP A 20 -19.52 -14.53 0.29
CA TRP A 20 -20.25 -14.48 1.55
C TRP A 20 -20.05 -13.15 2.27
N GLN A 21 -18.82 -12.65 2.34
CA GLN A 21 -18.48 -11.45 3.09
C GLN A 21 -19.14 -10.19 2.52
N GLN A 22 -19.31 -10.12 1.21
CA GLN A 22 -20.04 -9.03 0.55
C GLN A 22 -21.49 -8.92 1.04
N LEU A 23 -22.14 -10.07 1.25
CA LEU A 23 -23.53 -10.14 1.72
C LEU A 23 -23.63 -9.90 3.23
N ASP A 24 -22.74 -10.52 4.02
CA ASP A 24 -22.72 -10.41 5.48
C ASP A 24 -22.38 -8.99 5.95
N GLN A 25 -21.52 -8.31 5.19
CA GLN A 25 -20.94 -7.04 5.60
C GLN A 25 -20.92 -6.03 4.45
N PRO A 26 -22.08 -5.44 4.07
CA PRO A 26 -22.19 -4.52 2.94
C PRO A 26 -21.41 -3.20 3.12
N ASP A 27 -21.18 -2.77 4.36
CA ASP A 27 -20.40 -1.56 4.65
C ASP A 27 -18.90 -1.78 4.37
N LEU A 28 -18.37 -1.02 3.40
CA LEU A 28 -16.99 -1.17 2.91
C LEU A 28 -15.95 -0.91 4.01
N ARG A 29 -16.12 0.14 4.83
CA ARG A 29 -15.15 0.51 5.88
C ARG A 29 -15.03 -0.58 6.92
N ARG A 30 -16.18 -1.08 7.40
CA ARG A 30 -16.24 -2.20 8.33
C ARG A 30 -15.61 -3.43 7.67
N ARG A 31 -15.92 -3.70 6.39
CA ARG A 31 -15.44 -4.90 5.68
C ARG A 31 -13.92 -4.93 5.57
N ILE A 32 -13.31 -3.79 5.24
CA ILE A 32 -11.86 -3.58 5.26
C ILE A 32 -11.29 -3.92 6.63
N ALA A 33 -11.85 -3.34 7.70
CA ALA A 33 -11.38 -3.62 9.06
C ALA A 33 -11.50 -5.11 9.43
N THR A 34 -12.59 -5.78 9.06
CA THR A 34 -12.78 -7.22 9.29
C THR A 34 -11.73 -8.06 8.55
N LEU A 35 -11.50 -7.81 7.26
CA LEU A 35 -10.50 -8.53 6.45
C LEU A 35 -9.10 -8.32 7.00
N ALA A 36 -8.76 -7.06 7.28
CA ALA A 36 -7.45 -6.70 7.80
C ALA A 36 -7.17 -7.41 9.13
N ARG A 37 -8.14 -7.45 10.05
CA ARG A 37 -8.00 -8.16 11.34
C ARG A 37 -7.90 -9.67 11.15
N LYS A 38 -8.59 -10.23 10.15
CA LYS A 38 -8.50 -11.65 9.79
C LYS A 38 -7.13 -12.04 9.20
N ASN A 39 -6.29 -11.06 8.83
CA ASN A 39 -4.91 -11.25 8.42
C ASN A 39 -3.89 -11.09 9.56
N ILE A 40 -4.28 -10.71 10.78
CA ILE A 40 -3.33 -10.67 11.92
C ILE A 40 -2.62 -12.02 12.05
N GLY A 41 -1.29 -11.97 12.18
CA GLY A 41 -0.44 -13.16 12.18
C GLY A 41 0.04 -13.63 10.81
N GLN A 42 -0.39 -13.02 9.70
CA GLN A 42 0.20 -13.27 8.38
C GLN A 42 1.70 -12.94 8.41
N PRO A 43 2.60 -13.88 8.08
CA PRO A 43 4.04 -13.64 8.09
C PRO A 43 4.49 -12.52 7.16
N TYR A 44 5.51 -11.77 7.61
CA TYR A 44 6.13 -10.70 6.85
C TYR A 44 7.20 -11.23 5.88
N GLU A 45 7.22 -10.75 4.64
CA GLU A 45 8.29 -11.01 3.67
C GLU A 45 8.43 -9.84 2.70
N LEU A 46 9.66 -9.37 2.48
CA LEU A 46 9.98 -8.36 1.47
C LEU A 46 10.20 -8.99 0.10
N TYR A 47 9.93 -8.23 -0.96
CA TYR A 47 10.18 -8.62 -2.35
C TYR A 47 9.48 -9.93 -2.75
N LEU A 48 8.26 -10.12 -2.26
CA LEU A 48 7.49 -11.37 -2.45
C LEU A 48 6.61 -11.39 -3.71
N LEU A 49 6.48 -10.26 -4.42
CA LEU A 49 5.64 -10.12 -5.61
C LEU A 49 6.42 -9.51 -6.78
N GLY A 50 6.10 -9.95 -7.99
CA GLY A 50 6.73 -9.57 -9.24
C GLY A 50 5.73 -9.62 -10.39
N GLU A 51 6.21 -9.79 -11.61
CA GLU A 51 5.39 -9.70 -12.83
C GLU A 51 5.30 -11.04 -13.59
N PHE A 52 5.85 -12.12 -13.05
CA PHE A 52 5.74 -13.43 -13.69
C PHE A 52 4.27 -13.92 -13.70
N PRO A 53 3.74 -14.42 -14.84
CA PRO A 53 4.45 -14.77 -16.09
C PRO A 53 4.41 -13.70 -17.20
N TYR A 54 3.92 -12.49 -16.94
CA TYR A 54 3.81 -11.43 -17.96
C TYR A 54 5.17 -10.84 -18.34
N GLU A 55 6.07 -10.69 -17.36
CA GLU A 55 7.45 -10.26 -17.57
C GLU A 55 8.41 -11.14 -16.77
N THR A 56 9.68 -11.16 -17.17
CA THR A 56 10.72 -11.99 -16.57
C THR A 56 11.79 -11.20 -15.82
N PHE A 57 11.61 -9.88 -15.66
CA PHE A 57 12.55 -9.01 -14.93
C PHE A 57 12.46 -9.20 -13.42
N ASP A 58 11.26 -9.52 -12.91
CA ASP A 58 10.96 -9.86 -11.53
C ASP A 58 10.20 -11.19 -11.52
N ALA A 59 10.89 -12.26 -11.12
CA ALA A 59 10.40 -13.64 -11.22
C ALA A 59 9.35 -14.00 -10.16
N GLN A 60 9.05 -13.08 -9.25
CA GLN A 60 8.07 -13.29 -8.20
C GLN A 60 6.63 -13.29 -8.76
N PRO A 61 5.67 -13.95 -8.07
CA PRO A 61 4.30 -14.07 -8.54
C PRO A 61 3.54 -12.74 -8.45
N LEU A 62 2.41 -12.66 -9.16
CA LEU A 62 1.51 -11.49 -9.15
C LEU A 62 0.72 -11.32 -7.84
N PHE A 63 0.59 -12.38 -7.03
CA PHE A 63 -0.10 -12.35 -5.74
C PHE A 63 0.55 -13.34 -4.76
N ASN A 64 0.34 -13.10 -3.46
CA ASN A 64 0.75 -14.02 -2.40
C ASN A 64 -0.20 -13.85 -1.21
N LEU A 65 -1.02 -14.87 -0.94
CA LEU A 65 -1.90 -14.84 0.23
C LEU A 65 -1.15 -15.20 1.52
N ALA A 66 -0.11 -16.03 1.45
CA ALA A 66 0.53 -16.58 2.63
C ALA A 66 1.39 -15.57 3.38
N LYS A 67 1.95 -14.58 2.68
CA LYS A 67 2.88 -13.59 3.24
C LYS A 67 2.56 -12.20 2.70
N SER A 68 3.07 -11.16 3.36
CA SER A 68 2.93 -9.79 2.89
C SER A 68 4.09 -8.90 3.35
N ASP A 69 4.38 -7.86 2.59
CA ASP A 69 4.98 -6.64 3.12
C ASP A 69 3.87 -5.61 3.40
N CYS A 70 4.25 -4.40 3.81
CA CYS A 70 3.30 -3.36 4.18
C CYS A 70 2.36 -2.93 3.04
N VAL A 71 2.88 -2.80 1.81
CA VAL A 71 2.10 -2.38 0.64
C VAL A 71 1.22 -3.54 0.17
N VAL A 72 1.82 -4.73 0.03
CA VAL A 72 1.10 -5.94 -0.38
C VAL A 72 -0.07 -6.23 0.54
N PHE A 73 0.11 -6.09 1.86
CA PHE A 73 -0.98 -6.21 2.82
C PHE A 73 -2.13 -5.24 2.51
N ALA A 74 -1.85 -3.94 2.42
CA ALA A 74 -2.89 -2.94 2.19
C ALA A 74 -3.60 -3.14 0.85
N GLU A 75 -2.85 -3.42 -0.23
CA GLU A 75 -3.41 -3.73 -1.55
C GLU A 75 -4.32 -4.96 -1.52
N HIS A 76 -3.89 -6.03 -0.86
CA HIS A 76 -4.69 -7.26 -0.76
C HIS A 76 -5.98 -7.02 0.02
N ILE A 77 -5.91 -6.29 1.14
CA ILE A 77 -7.11 -5.98 1.93
C ILE A 77 -8.11 -5.14 1.13
N TYR A 78 -7.66 -4.08 0.45
CA TYR A 78 -8.56 -3.29 -0.39
C TYR A 78 -9.13 -4.11 -1.54
N ALA A 79 -8.30 -4.88 -2.24
CA ALA A 79 -8.74 -5.73 -3.34
C ALA A 79 -9.79 -6.75 -2.88
N MET A 80 -9.56 -7.42 -1.75
CA MET A 80 -10.52 -8.35 -1.15
C MET A 80 -11.83 -7.63 -0.76
N ALA A 81 -11.75 -6.46 -0.12
CA ALA A 81 -12.93 -5.74 0.36
C ALA A 81 -13.84 -5.25 -0.77
N LEU A 82 -13.25 -4.96 -1.93
CA LEU A 82 -13.96 -4.48 -3.12
C LEU A 82 -14.44 -5.62 -4.03
N SER A 83 -14.24 -6.89 -3.65
CA SER A 83 -14.51 -8.04 -4.51
C SER A 83 -15.52 -9.00 -3.91
N ALA A 84 -16.18 -9.78 -4.77
CA ALA A 84 -17.15 -10.82 -4.45
C ALA A 84 -16.74 -12.21 -4.98
N SER A 85 -15.62 -12.30 -5.70
CA SER A 85 -15.08 -13.57 -6.21
C SER A 85 -13.54 -13.56 -6.23
N TRP A 86 -12.95 -14.70 -6.60
CA TRP A 86 -11.50 -14.80 -6.81
C TRP A 86 -11.05 -13.96 -8.01
N GLU A 87 -11.78 -14.03 -9.11
CA GLU A 87 -11.51 -13.32 -10.35
C GLU A 87 -11.56 -11.81 -10.13
N GLU A 88 -12.58 -11.33 -9.42
CA GLU A 88 -12.72 -9.91 -9.09
C GLU A 88 -11.61 -9.45 -8.13
N PHE A 89 -11.22 -10.30 -7.15
CA PHE A 89 -10.07 -10.01 -6.29
C PHE A 89 -8.80 -9.78 -7.09
N PHE A 90 -8.48 -10.69 -8.02
CA PHE A 90 -7.27 -10.55 -8.83
C PHE A 90 -7.36 -9.35 -9.77
N TRP A 91 -8.52 -9.12 -10.38
CA TRP A 91 -8.79 -7.95 -11.22
C TRP A 91 -8.58 -6.64 -10.44
N MET A 92 -9.07 -6.57 -9.19
CA MET A 92 -8.95 -5.39 -8.35
C MET A 92 -7.52 -5.17 -7.87
N LEU A 93 -6.83 -6.26 -7.49
CA LEU A 93 -5.42 -6.20 -7.11
C LEU A 93 -4.57 -5.67 -8.27
N GLN A 94 -4.81 -6.15 -9.49
CA GLN A 94 -4.15 -5.65 -10.70
C GLN A 94 -4.43 -4.15 -10.90
N ARG A 95 -5.69 -3.71 -10.74
CA ARG A 95 -6.04 -2.30 -10.88
C ARG A 95 -5.36 -1.41 -9.85
N ILE A 96 -5.21 -1.87 -8.61
CA ILE A 96 -4.56 -1.10 -7.53
C ILE A 96 -3.05 -1.03 -7.73
N ARG A 97 -2.42 -2.16 -8.07
CA ARG A 97 -0.96 -2.33 -8.07
C ARG A 97 -0.27 -1.71 -9.28
N TYR A 98 -0.95 -1.66 -10.42
CA TYR A 98 -0.40 -1.16 -11.67
C TYR A 98 -1.15 0.08 -12.16
N ARG A 99 -0.40 1.08 -12.64
CA ARG A 99 -0.96 2.24 -13.33
C ARG A 99 -1.82 1.75 -14.50
N ASP A 100 -3.07 2.24 -14.53
CA ASP A 100 -4.11 1.85 -15.49
C ASP A 100 -4.40 0.33 -15.53
N GLY A 101 -3.99 -0.43 -14.52
CA GLY A 101 -4.12 -1.87 -14.47
C GLY A 101 -3.26 -2.63 -15.49
N VAL A 102 -2.23 -2.02 -16.08
CA VAL A 102 -1.34 -2.69 -17.04
C VAL A 102 -0.21 -3.39 -16.29
N ILE A 103 -0.17 -4.72 -16.32
CA ILE A 103 0.89 -5.50 -15.66
C ILE A 103 2.22 -5.22 -16.33
N GLY A 104 3.22 -4.83 -15.53
CA GLY A 104 4.59 -4.62 -16.00
C GLY A 104 5.42 -3.88 -14.96
N VAL A 105 6.74 -4.13 -14.95
CA VAL A 105 7.65 -3.51 -13.98
C VAL A 105 7.64 -1.99 -14.13
N ALA A 106 7.57 -1.46 -15.35
CA ALA A 106 7.55 -0.02 -15.57
C ALA A 106 6.19 0.65 -15.27
N SER A 107 5.12 -0.12 -15.17
CA SER A 107 3.76 0.35 -14.83
C SER A 107 3.36 0.05 -13.39
N ARG A 108 4.11 -0.79 -12.66
CA ARG A 108 3.90 -1.01 -11.21
C ARG A 108 4.07 0.30 -10.45
N ASN A 109 3.19 0.54 -9.50
CA ASN A 109 3.23 1.73 -8.65
C ASN A 109 4.34 1.58 -7.58
N HIS A 110 5.59 1.90 -7.93
CA HIS A 110 6.75 1.67 -7.04
C HIS A 110 6.92 2.77 -5.99
N TYR A 111 6.77 4.03 -6.38
CA TYR A 111 6.87 5.15 -5.45
C TYR A 111 5.50 5.37 -4.81
N THR A 112 5.36 5.09 -3.50
CA THR A 112 4.06 5.18 -2.83
C THR A 112 3.41 6.54 -3.02
N GLU A 113 4.15 7.62 -2.88
CA GLU A 113 3.61 8.98 -2.97
C GLU A 113 3.38 9.42 -4.41
N ALA A 114 4.37 9.20 -5.29
CA ALA A 114 4.35 9.74 -6.66
C ALA A 114 3.67 8.81 -7.68
N ASP A 115 3.52 7.51 -7.37
CA ASP A 115 2.83 6.54 -8.20
C ASP A 115 1.54 6.05 -7.53
N TRP A 116 1.64 5.36 -6.38
CA TRP A 116 0.53 4.62 -5.80
C TRP A 116 -0.62 5.52 -5.35
N ASN A 117 -0.32 6.57 -4.58
CA ASN A 117 -1.32 7.53 -4.11
C ASN A 117 -2.05 8.20 -5.28
N ILE A 118 -1.31 8.56 -6.34
CA ILE A 118 -1.86 9.25 -7.51
C ILE A 118 -2.71 8.30 -8.35
N ALA A 119 -2.21 7.10 -8.67
CA ALA A 119 -2.91 6.11 -9.49
C ALA A 119 -4.17 5.55 -8.81
N ASN A 120 -4.27 5.67 -7.48
CA ASN A 120 -5.36 5.17 -6.66
C ASN A 120 -6.24 6.29 -6.05
N GLN A 121 -6.25 7.49 -6.63
CA GLN A 121 -7.15 8.58 -6.20
C GLN A 121 -8.65 8.25 -6.31
N TRP A 122 -8.99 7.32 -7.20
CA TRP A 122 -10.35 6.77 -7.32
C TRP A 122 -10.78 5.97 -6.08
N LEU A 123 -9.81 5.40 -5.34
CA LEU A 123 -9.99 4.61 -4.13
C LEU A 123 -9.83 5.44 -2.85
N VAL A 124 -8.71 6.15 -2.73
CA VAL A 124 -8.39 6.97 -1.56
C VAL A 124 -8.01 8.39 -1.97
N ARG A 125 -8.44 9.40 -1.21
CA ARG A 125 -8.11 10.80 -1.44
C ARG A 125 -7.22 11.34 -0.33
N ASP A 126 -6.23 12.16 -0.67
CA ASP A 126 -5.41 12.82 0.35
C ASP A 126 -6.27 13.80 1.19
N VAL A 127 -6.22 13.64 2.51
CA VAL A 127 -6.89 14.53 3.46
C VAL A 127 -5.92 15.22 4.41
N THR A 128 -4.61 15.02 4.23
CA THR A 128 -3.56 15.46 5.17
C THR A 128 -3.67 16.94 5.52
N GLY A 129 -3.80 17.82 4.52
CA GLY A 129 -3.95 19.27 4.75
C GLY A 129 -5.32 19.69 5.30
N ALA A 130 -6.33 18.82 5.23
CA ALA A 130 -7.70 19.12 5.68
C ALA A 130 -7.98 18.65 7.13
N LEU A 131 -7.03 17.96 7.77
CA LEU A 131 -7.19 17.44 9.13
C LEU A 131 -6.96 18.51 10.21
N GLY A 132 -6.67 19.76 9.85
CA GLY A 132 -6.61 20.87 10.81
C GLY A 132 -5.38 20.89 11.73
N ALA A 133 -4.32 20.15 11.40
CA ALA A 133 -3.01 20.26 12.03
C ALA A 133 -1.97 20.92 11.10
N PRO A 134 -0.88 21.50 11.64
CA PRO A 134 0.22 22.00 10.82
C PRO A 134 0.82 20.90 9.95
N THR A 135 1.13 21.25 8.70
CA THR A 135 1.77 20.35 7.74
C THR A 135 3.20 20.77 7.45
N GLN A 136 4.08 19.80 7.26
CA GLN A 136 5.47 19.99 6.84
C GLN A 136 5.61 19.64 5.36
N ALA A 137 6.16 20.56 4.58
CA ALA A 137 6.43 20.33 3.17
C ALA A 137 7.75 19.60 2.96
N TYR A 138 7.81 18.74 1.95
CA TYR A 138 9.04 18.08 1.51
C TYR A 138 9.06 17.90 -0.01
N ARG A 139 10.26 17.64 -0.53
CA ARG A 139 10.49 17.44 -1.96
C ARG A 139 11.18 16.11 -2.20
N GLN A 140 10.80 15.45 -3.27
CA GLN A 140 11.40 14.21 -3.75
C GLN A 140 11.84 14.37 -5.21
N ARG A 141 12.99 13.77 -5.51
CA ARG A 141 13.48 13.61 -6.88
C ARG A 141 13.19 12.19 -7.35
N ILE A 142 12.11 12.01 -8.11
CA ILE A 142 11.66 10.71 -8.58
C ILE A 142 12.35 10.37 -9.91
N ASP A 143 13.29 9.43 -9.85
CA ASP A 143 14.10 9.00 -10.99
C ASP A 143 13.81 7.55 -11.35
N ARG A 144 12.65 7.35 -11.99
CA ARG A 144 12.17 6.02 -12.41
C ARG A 144 13.15 5.36 -13.37
N ARG A 145 13.84 6.12 -14.22
CA ARG A 145 14.86 5.58 -15.13
C ARG A 145 16.02 4.97 -14.35
N ALA A 146 16.61 5.72 -13.41
CA ALA A 146 17.72 5.20 -12.60
C ALA A 146 17.28 4.01 -11.74
N PHE A 147 16.09 4.08 -11.15
CA PHE A 147 15.51 2.98 -10.36
C PHE A 147 15.32 1.71 -11.19
N LEU A 148 14.65 1.80 -12.34
CA LEU A 148 14.40 0.66 -13.22
C LEU A 148 15.70 0.03 -13.73
N GLN A 149 16.69 0.85 -14.08
CA GLN A 149 17.99 0.37 -14.52
C GLN A 149 18.75 -0.32 -13.39
N MET A 150 18.74 0.25 -12.18
CA MET A 150 19.45 -0.30 -11.04
C MET A 150 18.82 -1.63 -10.57
N GLN A 151 17.51 -1.66 -10.39
CA GLN A 151 16.80 -2.79 -9.79
C GLN A 151 16.49 -3.91 -10.77
N PHE A 152 16.08 -3.56 -12.00
CA PHE A 152 15.52 -4.52 -12.96
C PHE A 152 16.33 -4.61 -14.27
N LYS A 153 17.40 -3.82 -14.41
CA LYS A 153 18.21 -3.72 -15.64
C LYS A 153 17.40 -3.29 -16.88
N ILE A 154 16.33 -2.52 -16.66
CA ILE A 154 15.47 -2.01 -17.72
C ILE A 154 15.86 -0.56 -18.04
N VAL A 155 16.23 -0.32 -19.30
CA VAL A 155 16.46 1.03 -19.83
C VAL A 155 15.16 1.56 -20.44
N ARG A 156 14.66 2.67 -19.93
CA ARG A 156 13.55 3.45 -20.52
C ARG A 156 13.92 4.93 -20.50
N ASP A 157 13.47 5.66 -21.50
CA ASP A 157 13.57 7.13 -21.47
C ASP A 157 12.41 7.70 -20.67
N ILE A 158 12.68 8.05 -19.41
CA ILE A 158 11.70 8.62 -18.48
C ILE A 158 12.36 9.84 -17.83
N PRO A 159 11.77 11.05 -17.93
CA PRO A 159 12.32 12.23 -17.30
C PRO A 159 12.25 12.13 -15.77
N VAL A 160 13.21 12.78 -15.11
CA VAL A 160 13.19 12.95 -13.65
C VAL A 160 12.01 13.85 -13.29
N GLN A 161 11.20 13.41 -12.34
CA GLN A 161 10.08 14.18 -11.81
C GLN A 161 10.49 14.82 -10.47
N GLN A 162 10.26 16.13 -10.32
CA GLN A 162 10.24 16.77 -9.01
C GLN A 162 8.84 16.58 -8.44
N PHE A 163 8.76 16.04 -7.22
CA PHE A 163 7.51 15.79 -6.53
C PHE A 163 7.52 16.54 -5.20
N GLU A 164 6.48 17.35 -4.98
CA GLU A 164 6.29 18.09 -3.74
C GLU A 164 5.08 17.53 -3.02
N ASP A 165 5.20 17.36 -1.71
CA ASP A 165 4.09 16.87 -0.91
C ASP A 165 4.21 17.37 0.54
N VAL A 166 3.21 17.07 1.36
CA VAL A 166 3.12 17.45 2.75
C VAL A 166 2.81 16.27 3.66
N TYR A 167 3.24 16.36 4.92
CA TYR A 167 2.89 15.41 5.98
C TYR A 167 2.56 16.13 7.30
N ILE A 168 1.81 15.48 8.18
CA ILE A 168 1.60 15.93 9.56
C ILE A 168 2.72 15.36 10.43
N ALA A 169 3.44 16.21 11.16
CA ALA A 169 4.56 15.78 11.98
C ALA A 169 4.10 14.85 13.13
N LYS A 170 4.94 13.91 13.55
CA LYS A 170 4.55 12.87 14.51
C LYS A 170 3.97 13.41 15.83
N GLN A 171 4.45 14.57 16.30
CA GLN A 171 3.97 15.22 17.52
C GLN A 171 2.54 15.79 17.40
N ASP A 172 2.09 16.08 16.17
CA ASP A 172 0.79 16.73 15.91
C ASP A 172 -0.33 15.70 15.63
N VAL A 173 0.02 14.40 15.50
CA VAL A 173 -0.94 13.34 15.16
C VAL A 173 -2.03 13.17 16.22
N ALA A 174 -1.69 13.32 17.50
CA ALA A 174 -2.67 13.19 18.59
C ALA A 174 -3.85 14.17 18.45
N ALA A 175 -3.61 15.38 17.91
CA ALA A 175 -4.65 16.39 17.71
C ALA A 175 -5.66 16.04 16.60
N ILE A 176 -5.27 15.18 15.65
CA ILE A 176 -6.10 14.82 14.49
C ILE A 176 -6.67 13.42 14.55
N GLU A 177 -6.27 12.62 15.55
CA GLU A 177 -6.58 11.20 15.61
C GLU A 177 -8.10 10.93 15.57
N ALA A 178 -8.88 11.78 16.25
CA ALA A 178 -10.34 11.71 16.26
C ALA A 178 -10.99 11.95 14.87
N GLN A 179 -10.26 12.50 13.91
CA GLN A 179 -10.76 12.77 12.56
C GLN A 179 -10.45 11.62 11.59
N LEU A 180 -9.58 10.68 11.96
CA LEU A 180 -9.26 9.51 11.17
C LEU A 180 -10.40 8.50 11.20
N GLN A 181 -10.63 7.83 10.07
CA GLN A 181 -11.75 6.91 9.88
C GLN A 181 -11.24 5.50 9.55
N ALA A 182 -12.06 4.49 9.86
CA ALA A 182 -11.80 3.12 9.45
C ALA A 182 -11.62 3.04 7.92
N GLY A 183 -10.59 2.33 7.49
CA GLY A 183 -10.21 2.17 6.10
C GLY A 183 -9.40 3.32 5.53
N ASP A 184 -9.03 4.36 6.29
CA ASP A 184 -8.05 5.34 5.79
C ASP A 184 -6.68 4.66 5.57
N PHE A 185 -6.02 4.98 4.46
CA PHE A 185 -4.65 4.55 4.16
C PHE A 185 -3.65 5.55 4.73
N VAL A 186 -2.58 5.03 5.34
CA VAL A 186 -1.57 5.85 6.02
C VAL A 186 -0.21 5.62 5.38
N ASN A 187 0.47 6.70 5.01
CA ASN A 187 1.89 6.64 4.68
C ASN A 187 2.68 7.12 5.90
N VAL A 188 3.62 6.30 6.34
CA VAL A 188 4.56 6.63 7.41
C VAL A 188 5.80 7.27 6.79
N ILE A 189 5.94 8.58 7.03
CA ILE A 189 7.02 9.37 6.46
C ILE A 189 8.24 9.30 7.37
N SER A 190 9.33 8.77 6.83
CA SER A 190 10.66 8.82 7.48
C SER A 190 11.53 9.86 6.81
N GLY A 191 12.44 10.45 7.59
CA GLY A 191 13.41 11.43 7.12
C GLY A 191 14.86 11.00 7.40
N ARG A 192 15.77 11.34 6.48
CA ARG A 192 17.23 11.21 6.64
C ARG A 192 17.95 12.24 5.77
N ASP A 193 18.92 12.95 6.33
CA ASP A 193 19.77 13.91 5.61
C ASP A 193 18.98 14.93 4.76
N GLY A 194 17.85 15.43 5.31
CA GLY A 194 16.95 16.37 4.63
C GLY A 194 16.05 15.75 3.55
N GLY A 195 16.19 14.46 3.24
CA GLY A 195 15.28 13.71 2.38
C GLY A 195 14.14 13.06 3.17
N TYR A 196 12.95 13.00 2.58
CA TYR A 196 11.75 12.42 3.19
C TYR A 196 11.01 11.50 2.21
N TRP A 197 10.48 10.39 2.71
CA TRP A 197 9.71 9.44 1.91
C TRP A 197 8.78 8.56 2.75
N ALA A 198 7.76 7.99 2.11
CA ALA A 198 6.92 6.94 2.63
C ALA A 198 7.75 5.67 2.78
N SER A 199 8.12 5.39 4.03
CA SER A 199 8.97 4.26 4.39
C SER A 199 8.18 3.00 4.76
N HIS A 200 6.89 3.18 5.02
CA HIS A 200 5.99 2.14 5.48
C HIS A 200 4.54 2.60 5.27
N VAL A 201 3.60 1.67 5.17
CA VAL A 201 2.16 1.97 5.04
C VAL A 201 1.30 1.13 5.97
N GLY A 202 0.05 1.55 6.18
CA GLY A 202 -0.93 0.79 6.96
C GLY A 202 -2.35 1.27 6.74
N LEU A 203 -3.29 0.60 7.40
CA LEU A 203 -4.71 0.93 7.37
C LEU A 203 -5.16 1.38 8.76
N ILE A 204 -5.95 2.45 8.82
CA ILE A 204 -6.63 2.84 10.05
C ILE A 204 -7.78 1.86 10.31
N VAL A 205 -7.83 1.31 11.51
CA VAL A 205 -8.98 0.59 12.05
C VAL A 205 -9.37 1.21 13.40
N ILE A 206 -10.64 1.10 13.76
CA ILE A 206 -11.17 1.64 15.01
C ILE A 206 -11.33 0.50 16.01
N GLY A 207 -10.71 0.64 17.18
CA GLY A 207 -10.84 -0.27 18.31
C GLY A 207 -12.27 -0.27 18.87
N SER A 208 -12.64 -1.29 19.62
CA SER A 208 -13.95 -1.34 20.28
C SER A 208 -14.13 -0.24 21.33
N ASP A 209 -13.03 0.32 21.81
CA ASP A 209 -12.94 1.47 22.71
C ASP A 209 -12.95 2.83 21.97
N GLY A 210 -13.02 2.82 20.64
CA GLY A 210 -12.99 4.02 19.80
C GLY A 210 -11.59 4.56 19.49
N GLN A 211 -10.52 3.92 19.98
CA GLN A 211 -9.16 4.32 19.65
C GLN A 211 -8.84 4.07 18.18
N ARG A 212 -7.94 4.86 17.60
CA ARG A 212 -7.47 4.63 16.23
C ARG A 212 -6.23 3.75 16.30
N HIS A 213 -6.28 2.68 15.54
CA HIS A 213 -5.17 1.75 15.40
C HIS A 213 -4.63 1.83 13.98
N ILE A 214 -3.34 1.58 13.85
CA ILE A 214 -2.73 1.22 12.58
C ILE A 214 -2.62 -0.30 12.52
N LEU A 215 -3.17 -0.87 11.45
CA LEU A 215 -3.11 -2.28 11.16
C LEU A 215 -2.25 -2.45 9.91
N HIS A 216 -1.14 -3.19 10.06
CA HIS A 216 -0.09 -3.20 9.04
C HIS A 216 0.76 -4.48 9.09
N SER A 217 1.42 -4.78 7.97
CA SER A 217 2.42 -5.86 7.89
C SER A 217 3.82 -5.32 8.11
N ALA A 218 4.51 -5.80 9.14
CA ALA A 218 5.91 -5.49 9.44
C ALA A 218 6.52 -6.69 10.16
N GLU A 219 7.85 -6.82 10.15
CA GLU A 219 8.52 -7.96 10.79
C GLU A 219 8.11 -8.15 12.26
N PRO A 220 7.70 -9.36 12.69
CA PRO A 220 7.68 -10.62 11.92
C PRO A 220 6.37 -10.93 11.17
N GLN A 221 5.29 -10.21 11.45
CA GLN A 221 3.94 -10.53 10.95
C GLN A 221 2.99 -9.33 11.02
N VAL A 222 1.85 -9.43 10.33
CA VAL A 222 0.75 -8.46 10.45
C VAL A 222 0.30 -8.31 11.90
N ARG A 223 0.19 -7.06 12.36
CA ARG A 223 -0.20 -6.68 13.72
C ARG A 223 -1.05 -5.41 13.75
N GLU A 224 -1.82 -5.29 14.82
CA GLU A 224 -2.62 -4.11 15.18
C GLU A 224 -1.94 -3.40 16.35
N GLU A 225 -1.72 -2.10 16.24
CA GLU A 225 -1.19 -1.26 17.32
C GLU A 225 -2.00 0.03 17.38
N THR A 226 -2.18 0.62 18.57
CA THR A 226 -2.74 1.98 18.66
C THR A 226 -1.83 2.95 17.89
N LEU A 227 -2.38 4.00 17.30
CA LEU A 227 -1.58 4.95 16.51
C LEU A 227 -0.49 5.61 17.38
N GLN A 228 -0.84 5.96 18.62
CA GLN A 228 0.12 6.47 19.61
C GLN A 228 1.16 5.43 20.02
N GLY A 229 0.75 4.16 20.21
CA GLY A 229 1.68 3.07 20.52
C GLY A 229 2.69 2.83 19.40
N PHE A 230 2.23 2.90 18.15
CA PHE A 230 3.10 2.82 16.97
C PHE A 230 4.12 3.97 16.94
N ILE A 231 3.67 5.22 17.19
CA ILE A 231 4.55 6.41 17.26
C ILE A 231 5.58 6.27 18.38
N ALA A 232 5.16 5.84 19.57
CA ALA A 232 6.04 5.63 20.71
C ALA A 232 7.12 4.59 20.39
N ARG A 233 6.72 3.42 19.86
CA ARG A 233 7.65 2.34 19.48
C ARG A 233 8.68 2.80 18.45
N LEU A 234 8.26 3.57 17.43
CA LEU A 234 9.20 4.12 16.44
C LEU A 234 10.10 5.20 17.04
N THR A 235 9.60 6.03 17.95
CA THR A 235 10.41 7.04 18.64
C THR A 235 11.50 6.39 19.50
N GLU A 236 11.19 5.30 20.21
CA GLU A 236 12.18 4.51 20.96
C GLU A 236 13.21 3.83 20.05
N ARG A 237 12.77 3.32 18.89
CA ARG A 237 13.69 2.79 17.87
C ARG A 237 14.65 3.88 17.39
N ASP A 238 14.12 5.06 17.06
CA ASP A 238 14.91 6.17 16.54
C ASP A 238 15.91 6.68 17.59
N ALA A 239 15.52 6.74 18.86
CA ALA A 239 16.42 7.09 19.97
C ALA A 239 17.59 6.09 20.09
N ARG A 240 17.33 4.78 19.95
CA ARG A 240 18.39 3.75 19.94
C ARG A 240 19.31 3.84 18.73
N GLN A 241 18.82 4.39 17.62
CA GLN A 241 19.56 4.54 16.37
C GLN A 241 20.17 5.93 16.20
N ALA A 242 20.05 6.80 17.21
CA ALA A 242 20.61 8.15 17.17
C ALA A 242 22.13 8.09 16.87
N GLY A 243 22.57 8.90 15.91
CA GLY A 243 23.97 8.93 15.45
C GLY A 243 24.37 7.82 14.48
N GLN A 244 23.49 6.86 14.14
CA GLN A 244 23.81 5.71 13.26
C GLN A 244 23.46 5.95 11.78
N ASN A 245 23.22 7.20 11.38
CA ASN A 245 22.75 7.58 10.03
C ASN A 245 21.57 6.71 9.52
N LYS A 246 20.60 6.45 10.40
CA LYS A 246 19.35 5.74 10.08
C LYS A 246 18.23 6.75 9.85
N ALA A 247 17.27 6.37 9.02
CA ALA A 247 16.07 7.17 8.84
C ALA A 247 15.22 7.15 10.11
N ALA A 248 14.67 8.31 10.49
CA ALA A 248 13.83 8.47 11.67
C ALA A 248 12.39 8.82 11.26
N LEU A 249 11.41 8.50 12.10
CA LEU A 249 10.03 8.87 11.90
C LEU A 249 9.90 10.40 11.91
N ALA A 250 9.45 10.96 10.79
CA ALA A 250 9.16 12.38 10.63
C ALA A 250 7.68 12.68 10.89
N GLY A 251 6.78 11.85 10.36
CA GLY A 251 5.34 12.06 10.48
C GLY A 251 4.54 11.16 9.55
N PHE A 252 3.35 11.62 9.16
CA PHE A 252 2.36 10.80 8.47
C PHE A 252 1.62 11.59 7.41
N LYS A 253 1.30 10.90 6.31
CA LYS A 253 0.31 11.33 5.32
C LYS A 253 -0.93 10.46 5.47
N PHE A 254 -2.10 11.07 5.41
CA PHE A 254 -3.38 10.37 5.59
C PHE A 254 -4.22 10.48 4.32
N LEU A 255 -4.59 9.33 3.76
CA LEU A 255 -5.46 9.22 2.60
C LEU A 255 -6.78 8.58 3.03
N ARG A 256 -7.88 9.32 2.88
CA ARG A 256 -9.22 8.87 3.21
C ARG A 256 -9.76 7.94 2.14
N LEU A 257 -10.26 6.77 2.54
CA LEU A 257 -11.09 5.95 1.66
C LEU A 257 -12.31 6.76 1.17
N ASN A 258 -12.54 6.74 -0.13
CA ASN A 258 -13.71 7.36 -0.74
C ASN A 258 -14.97 6.58 -0.35
N ASP A 259 -16.09 7.27 -0.10
CA ASP A 259 -17.31 6.63 0.42
C ASP A 259 -17.97 5.68 -0.61
N ALA A 260 -17.83 5.99 -1.90
CA ALA A 260 -18.29 5.16 -3.01
C ALA A 260 -17.25 5.16 -4.14
N PRO A 261 -16.14 4.40 -3.99
CA PRO A 261 -15.08 4.35 -4.99
C PRO A 261 -15.65 3.90 -6.34
N GLN A 262 -15.46 4.71 -7.37
CA GLN A 262 -15.79 4.35 -8.75
C GLN A 262 -14.55 3.74 -9.38
N VAL A 263 -14.58 2.42 -9.56
CA VAL A 263 -13.45 1.67 -10.09
C VAL A 263 -13.29 2.00 -11.58
N PRO A 264 -12.19 2.64 -12.00
CA PRO A 264 -11.98 2.94 -13.40
C PRO A 264 -11.57 1.68 -14.17
N PRO A 265 -11.87 1.58 -15.48
CA PRO A 265 -11.50 0.43 -16.29
C PRO A 265 -9.97 0.27 -16.36
N MET A 266 -9.52 -0.96 -16.63
CA MET A 266 -8.12 -1.21 -16.97
C MET A 266 -7.86 -0.93 -18.45
N ALA A 267 -6.70 -0.36 -18.75
CA ALA A 267 -6.20 -0.25 -20.11
C ALA A 267 -5.86 -1.65 -20.66
N PRO A 268 -5.90 -1.86 -21.99
CA PRO A 268 -5.54 -3.15 -22.58
C PRO A 268 -4.07 -3.48 -22.31
N GLN A 269 -3.80 -4.72 -21.89
CA GLN A 269 -2.43 -5.22 -21.71
C GLN A 269 -1.71 -5.21 -23.08
N PRO A 270 -0.57 -4.49 -23.22
CA PRO A 270 0.16 -4.46 -24.48
C PRO A 270 0.68 -5.84 -24.86
N ARG A 271 0.56 -6.18 -26.16
CA ARG A 271 1.19 -7.38 -26.70
C ARG A 271 2.71 -7.18 -26.74
N PRO A 272 3.52 -8.17 -26.30
CA PRO A 272 4.97 -8.10 -26.47
C PRO A 272 5.37 -7.88 -27.93
N ALA A 273 6.35 -6.99 -28.15
CA ALA A 273 6.89 -6.74 -29.47
C ALA A 273 7.55 -8.02 -30.01
N ARG A 274 7.31 -8.33 -31.30
CA ARG A 274 8.09 -9.35 -31.97
C ARG A 274 9.49 -8.81 -32.24
N PRO A 275 10.56 -9.61 -32.11
CA PRO A 275 11.88 -9.22 -32.59
C PRO A 275 11.76 -8.75 -34.05
N ALA A 276 12.25 -7.56 -34.35
CA ALA A 276 12.46 -7.16 -35.74
C ALA A 276 13.60 -8.02 -36.31
N ALA A 277 13.46 -8.48 -37.56
CA ALA A 277 14.58 -9.13 -38.24
C ALA A 277 15.77 -8.16 -38.21
N LEU A 278 16.95 -8.67 -37.82
CA LEU A 278 18.19 -7.93 -37.99
C LEU A 278 18.29 -7.60 -39.48
N ALA A 279 18.19 -6.31 -39.85
CA ALA A 279 18.57 -5.88 -41.18
C ALA A 279 20.06 -6.22 -41.34
N GLY A 280 20.34 -7.16 -42.25
CA GLY A 280 21.67 -7.71 -42.48
C GLY A 280 22.67 -6.71 -43.01
#